data_AF-A0A2V7NCW7-F1
#
_entry.id   AF-A0A2V7NCW7-F1
#
_cell.length_a   1.000
_cell.length_b   1.000
_cell.length_c   1.000
_cell.angle_alpha   90.00
_cell.angle_beta   90.00
_cell.angle_gamma   90.00
#
_symmetry.space_group_name_H-M   'P 1'
#
loop_
_entity.id
_entity.type
_entity.pdbx_description
1 polymer ?
#
loop_
_entity_poly.entity_id
_entity_poly.type
_entity_poly.pdbx_seq_one_letter_code
_entity_poly.pdbx_strand_id
1 'polypeptide(L)'
;MKRIPLCLVALGAVVACRDQRSLTSPKLQPPSAAFSDGRVAGGNPHFFFLPPLVNQAAFSGVFNPNLKPVVVICELDVDVDGHPIGCSGAPTISPGPSQLDPTGQQYLVNWNTGQPAINPDKFYRIQVFGSRGGMLLGFADLDPVNNGSQLKNVNTGEFIGLVDGRTLPIKFRIELGAFLPSFACTDCAEQTVSNDGGIVVTNTGFAGASFPSLWLRPDFLKQLGSDNVVVTIERVRPEDVGGSCIPLNAPGLQRRPQQAEGCYRFTTSPDVGLFALDVTVGVCIEVPSTDARFDAAQLFKIEEPVGEIPVVFALRNTPAPFVHCEGFAAAHPAGSVANLARALLRHVGSWLSPTFAYAAHEGAGGLSGSFSRIGWVLPTATVNFDVTPGPEPVQITNGEDVTDLYNSEGVRFTASSEGREGCSDGPQVFANNGGGSLSTNAVSICSSEVAGFSDVVDGRVRVGLDQPASKVCIDVTPMGEGSSGFLMTFEGEATQTVTSVPGIAQLLCVESVQEPGIQFFQFAGTGSTRAIFDNLSVTFGPF
;
A
#
# COMPACT_ATOMS: atom_id res chain seq x y z
N MET A 1 47.21 24.64 63.88
CA MET A 1 46.31 23.74 64.63
C MET A 1 45.30 23.15 63.65
N LYS A 2 45.07 21.83 63.75
CA LYS A 2 43.94 21.02 63.24
C LYS A 2 43.84 20.68 61.72
N ARG A 3 44.34 19.48 61.42
CA ARG A 3 43.77 18.30 60.70
C ARG A 3 43.10 18.45 59.31
N ILE A 4 43.70 17.75 58.35
CA ILE A 4 43.23 17.25 57.03
C ILE A 4 42.10 16.19 57.25
N PRO A 5 41.08 16.05 56.35
CA PRO A 5 41.10 15.07 55.22
C PRO A 5 40.46 15.63 53.92
N LEU A 6 41.09 15.52 52.75
CA LEU A 6 41.00 14.45 51.73
C LEU A 6 39.58 13.93 51.43
N CYS A 7 39.03 14.27 50.25
CA CYS A 7 38.28 13.35 49.39
C CYS A 7 38.18 13.91 47.95
N LEU A 8 38.48 13.04 46.99
CA LEU A 8 38.54 13.24 45.55
C LEU A 8 37.17 13.49 44.92
N VAL A 9 37.08 14.41 43.94
CA VAL A 9 36.25 14.22 42.74
C VAL A 9 37.00 14.80 41.53
N ALA A 10 37.17 13.97 40.52
CA ALA A 10 37.91 14.23 39.29
C ALA A 10 37.19 15.24 38.40
N LEU A 11 37.95 16.22 37.90
CA LEU A 11 37.53 17.15 36.86
C LEU A 11 37.89 16.52 35.49
N GLY A 12 36.93 15.82 34.88
CA GLY A 12 37.05 15.31 33.51
C GLY A 12 36.51 16.33 32.52
N ALA A 13 37.40 17.09 31.87
CA ALA A 13 37.07 17.94 30.76
C ALA A 13 36.63 17.08 29.56
N VAL A 14 35.38 17.21 29.13
CA VAL A 14 34.88 16.60 27.89
C VAL A 14 35.40 17.45 26.72
N VAL A 15 36.60 17.12 26.26
CA VAL A 15 37.09 17.55 24.94
C VAL A 15 36.28 16.76 23.91
N ALA A 16 35.53 17.46 23.09
CA ALA A 16 34.84 16.91 21.93
C ALA A 16 35.86 16.34 20.94
N CYS A 17 36.20 15.06 21.08
CA CYS A 17 36.77 14.28 19.99
C CYS A 17 35.67 14.09 18.95
N ARG A 18 35.78 14.81 17.83
CA ARG A 18 35.20 14.34 16.57
C ARG A 18 35.81 12.98 16.28
N ASP A 19 35.04 11.93 16.55
CA ASP A 19 35.28 10.61 16.00
C ASP A 19 35.22 10.71 14.48
N GLN A 20 36.36 10.95 13.84
CA GLN A 20 36.60 10.47 12.48
C GLN A 20 36.69 8.95 12.55
N ARG A 21 35.53 8.29 12.67
CA ARG A 21 35.43 6.88 12.29
C ARG A 21 35.68 6.84 10.79
N SER A 22 36.93 6.58 10.44
CA SER A 22 37.27 6.00 9.15
C SER A 22 36.45 4.71 9.06
N LEU A 23 35.41 4.75 8.22
CA LEU A 23 34.75 3.56 7.72
C LEU A 23 35.85 2.77 7.04
N THR A 24 36.41 1.79 7.75
CA THR A 24 37.05 0.66 7.11
C THR A 24 35.92 -0.05 6.40
N SER A 25 35.67 0.38 5.16
CA SER A 25 34.78 -0.30 4.24
C SER A 25 35.11 -1.79 4.28
N PRO A 26 34.11 -2.69 4.20
CA PRO A 26 34.39 -4.06 3.83
C PRO A 26 35.26 -3.99 2.59
N LYS A 27 36.41 -4.65 2.62
CA LYS A 27 37.21 -4.91 1.43
C LYS A 27 36.21 -5.45 0.40
N LEU A 28 35.92 -4.69 -0.67
CA LEU A 28 35.13 -5.21 -1.77
C LEU A 28 35.80 -6.54 -2.15
N GLN A 29 35.13 -7.66 -1.90
CA GLN A 29 35.45 -8.84 -2.67
C GLN A 29 35.23 -8.44 -4.12
N PRO A 30 36.19 -8.70 -5.02
CA PRO A 30 35.96 -8.45 -6.44
C PRO A 30 34.66 -9.18 -6.83
N PRO A 31 33.83 -8.60 -7.71
CA PRO A 31 32.75 -9.38 -8.28
C PRO A 31 33.36 -10.59 -8.99
N SER A 32 33.22 -11.76 -8.34
CA SER A 32 33.28 -13.06 -9.00
C SER A 32 32.34 -13.00 -10.20
N ALA A 33 32.73 -13.57 -11.33
CA ALA A 33 31.87 -13.66 -12.50
C ALA A 33 30.43 -14.01 -12.11
N ALA A 34 29.49 -13.27 -12.68
CA ALA A 34 28.14 -13.27 -12.18
C ALA A 34 27.26 -14.11 -13.11
N PHE A 35 26.63 -15.12 -12.51
CA PHE A 35 25.69 -16.02 -13.16
C PHE A 35 24.42 -16.03 -12.31
N SER A 36 23.27 -15.81 -12.96
CA SER A 36 21.97 -15.72 -12.27
C SER A 36 20.94 -16.55 -13.01
N ASP A 37 20.57 -17.66 -12.37
CA ASP A 37 19.43 -18.51 -12.69
C ASP A 37 18.96 -19.22 -11.41
N GLY A 38 17.96 -20.10 -11.53
CA GLY A 38 17.33 -20.76 -10.40
C GLY A 38 18.20 -21.77 -9.64
N ARG A 39 19.43 -22.05 -10.10
CA ARG A 39 20.41 -22.87 -9.39
C ARG A 39 21.26 -22.05 -8.41
N VAL A 40 21.32 -20.73 -8.59
CA VAL A 40 22.15 -19.83 -7.77
C VAL A 40 21.30 -19.18 -6.69
N ALA A 41 21.84 -19.15 -5.46
CA ALA A 41 21.21 -18.42 -4.37
C ALA A 41 21.10 -16.92 -4.71
N GLY A 42 19.89 -16.38 -4.65
CA GLY A 42 19.60 -15.00 -5.07
C GLY A 42 19.33 -14.83 -6.57
N GLY A 43 19.43 -15.90 -7.36
CA GLY A 43 18.93 -15.93 -8.74
C GLY A 43 17.41 -16.16 -8.80
N ASN A 44 16.86 -16.11 -10.01
CA ASN A 44 15.44 -16.34 -10.24
C ASN A 44 15.13 -17.86 -10.26
N PRO A 45 14.42 -18.43 -9.25
CA PRO A 45 14.15 -19.86 -9.13
C PRO A 45 13.23 -20.42 -10.22
N HIS A 46 12.64 -19.56 -11.05
CA HIS A 46 11.76 -19.92 -12.15
C HIS A 46 12.38 -19.65 -13.53
N PHE A 47 13.68 -19.34 -13.58
CA PHE A 47 14.45 -19.17 -14.80
C PHE A 47 15.66 -20.10 -14.80
N PHE A 48 15.90 -20.81 -15.90
CA PHE A 48 17.01 -21.76 -16.00
C PHE A 48 17.72 -21.68 -17.34
N PHE A 49 19.04 -21.53 -17.33
CA PHE A 49 19.85 -21.86 -18.51
C PHE A 49 19.94 -23.40 -18.67
N LEU A 50 20.06 -23.88 -19.90
CA LEU A 50 20.04 -25.30 -20.25
C LEU A 50 21.28 -25.71 -21.09
N PRO A 51 21.56 -27.02 -21.22
CA PRO A 51 22.64 -27.51 -22.07
C PRO A 51 22.52 -27.04 -23.53
N PRO A 52 23.63 -26.68 -24.21
CA PRO A 52 25.01 -26.94 -23.80
C PRO A 52 25.64 -25.84 -22.93
N LEU A 53 24.92 -24.77 -22.61
CA LEU A 53 25.46 -23.61 -21.90
C LEU A 53 25.92 -23.95 -20.48
N VAL A 54 25.10 -24.78 -19.81
CA VAL A 54 25.32 -25.26 -18.45
C VAL A 54 24.90 -26.72 -18.36
N ASN A 55 25.29 -27.39 -17.27
CA ASN A 55 24.79 -28.73 -16.97
C ASN A 55 23.27 -28.74 -16.82
N GLN A 56 22.63 -29.86 -17.13
CA GLN A 56 21.17 -30.00 -17.06
C GLN A 56 20.62 -29.61 -15.68
N ALA A 57 19.60 -28.76 -15.64
CA ALA A 57 18.91 -28.39 -14.40
C ALA A 57 17.90 -29.46 -14.02
N ALA A 58 17.69 -29.59 -12.71
CA ALA A 58 16.40 -30.01 -12.19
C ALA A 58 15.52 -28.76 -12.01
N PHE A 59 14.28 -28.84 -12.48
CA PHE A 59 13.26 -27.82 -12.30
C PHE A 59 11.91 -28.53 -12.11
N SER A 60 10.97 -27.89 -11.41
CA SER A 60 9.67 -28.47 -11.07
C SER A 60 8.49 -27.55 -11.38
N GLY A 61 8.72 -26.32 -11.83
CA GLY A 61 7.65 -25.39 -12.15
C GLY A 61 7.03 -25.65 -13.52
N VAL A 62 5.93 -24.95 -13.76
CA VAL A 62 5.16 -25.04 -15.00
C VAL A 62 5.80 -24.15 -16.05
N PHE A 63 6.17 -24.71 -17.20
CA PHE A 63 6.72 -23.93 -18.32
C PHE A 63 5.71 -22.88 -18.81
N ASN A 64 6.17 -21.66 -19.06
CA ASN A 64 5.35 -20.62 -19.68
C ASN A 64 5.67 -20.51 -21.18
N PRO A 65 4.83 -21.03 -22.09
CA PRO A 65 5.06 -20.97 -23.54
C PRO A 65 4.57 -19.65 -24.17
N ASN A 66 3.88 -18.78 -23.43
CA ASN A 66 3.18 -17.62 -23.99
C ASN A 66 4.06 -16.37 -24.13
N LEU A 67 5.35 -16.48 -23.80
CA LEU A 67 6.30 -15.38 -23.83
C LEU A 67 6.98 -15.22 -25.20
N LYS A 68 7.52 -14.01 -25.42
CA LYS A 68 8.40 -13.67 -26.55
C LYS A 68 9.74 -13.15 -26.03
N PRO A 69 10.55 -14.01 -25.38
CA PRO A 69 11.75 -13.57 -24.69
C PRO A 69 12.79 -13.02 -25.67
N VAL A 70 13.55 -12.04 -25.20
CA VAL A 70 14.61 -11.37 -25.94
C VAL A 70 15.94 -11.66 -25.29
N VAL A 71 16.91 -12.11 -26.09
CA VAL A 71 18.29 -12.26 -25.65
C VAL A 71 19.10 -11.07 -26.14
N VAL A 72 19.80 -10.43 -25.20
CA VAL A 72 20.71 -9.33 -25.46
C VAL A 72 22.08 -9.73 -24.95
N ILE A 73 23.12 -9.39 -25.71
CA ILE A 73 24.51 -9.65 -25.33
C ILE A 73 25.24 -8.32 -25.27
N CYS A 74 25.94 -8.09 -24.16
CA CYS A 74 26.74 -6.89 -23.96
C CYS A 74 28.21 -7.26 -23.71
N GLU A 75 29.14 -6.41 -24.14
CA GLU A 75 30.53 -6.43 -23.67
C GLU A 75 30.56 -5.93 -22.23
N LEU A 76 31.33 -6.57 -21.35
CA LEU A 76 31.47 -6.17 -19.96
C LEU A 76 32.60 -5.14 -19.78
N ASP A 77 32.32 -4.08 -19.03
CA ASP A 77 33.36 -3.22 -18.46
C ASP A 77 34.13 -4.00 -17.38
N VAL A 78 35.40 -3.63 -17.20
CA VAL A 78 36.27 -4.20 -16.17
C VAL A 78 36.72 -3.12 -15.19
N ASP A 79 36.95 -3.51 -13.94
CA ASP A 79 37.54 -2.63 -12.91
C ASP A 79 39.05 -2.39 -13.15
N VAL A 80 39.67 -1.63 -12.24
CA VAL A 80 41.11 -1.29 -12.30
C VAL A 80 42.03 -2.51 -12.22
N ASP A 81 41.54 -3.63 -11.69
CA ASP A 81 42.25 -4.89 -11.54
C ASP A 81 41.90 -5.88 -12.67
N GLY A 82 41.02 -5.48 -13.61
CA GLY A 82 40.61 -6.28 -14.76
C GLY A 82 39.40 -7.20 -14.51
N HIS A 83 38.67 -7.05 -13.41
CA HIS A 83 37.50 -7.88 -13.11
C HIS A 83 36.22 -7.32 -13.76
N PRO A 84 35.36 -8.15 -14.38
CA PRO A 84 34.11 -7.69 -14.96
C PRO A 84 33.14 -7.09 -13.95
N ILE A 85 32.61 -5.89 -14.22
CA ILE A 85 31.70 -5.17 -13.32
C ILE A 85 30.26 -5.08 -13.84
N GLY A 86 30.05 -5.00 -15.15
CA GLY A 86 28.72 -4.85 -15.74
C GLY A 86 28.75 -4.54 -17.22
N CYS A 87 27.59 -4.50 -17.87
CA CYS A 87 27.51 -4.17 -19.30
C CYS A 87 28.09 -2.77 -19.55
N SER A 88 29.04 -2.70 -20.46
CA SER A 88 29.60 -1.46 -20.97
C SER A 88 28.55 -0.65 -21.74
N GLY A 89 28.82 0.64 -21.94
CA GLY A 89 28.04 1.48 -22.86
C GLY A 89 28.22 1.13 -24.35
N ALA A 90 28.89 0.02 -24.68
CA ALA A 90 29.08 -0.44 -26.04
C ALA A 90 27.75 -0.89 -26.67
N PRO A 91 27.63 -0.88 -28.01
CA PRO A 91 26.46 -1.40 -28.69
C PRO A 91 26.20 -2.87 -28.33
N THR A 92 24.99 -3.17 -27.88
CA THR A 92 24.57 -4.53 -27.59
C THR A 92 24.37 -5.35 -28.86
N ILE A 93 24.71 -6.63 -28.79
CA ILE A 93 24.47 -7.61 -29.85
C ILE A 93 23.11 -8.27 -29.60
N SER A 94 22.26 -8.36 -30.63
CA SER A 94 21.04 -9.16 -30.60
C SER A 94 21.23 -10.39 -31.50
N PRO A 95 21.27 -11.61 -30.94
CA PRO A 95 21.43 -12.85 -31.72
C PRO A 95 20.28 -13.17 -32.67
N GLY A 96 19.16 -12.45 -32.57
CA GLY A 96 17.92 -12.72 -33.30
C GLY A 96 16.77 -13.15 -32.39
N PRO A 97 15.61 -13.52 -32.97
CA PRO A 97 14.42 -13.89 -32.21
C PRO A 97 14.59 -15.26 -31.54
N SER A 98 14.11 -15.37 -30.30
CA SER A 98 14.03 -16.64 -29.59
C SER A 98 12.98 -17.56 -30.24
N GLN A 99 13.35 -18.82 -30.47
CA GLN A 99 12.49 -19.87 -30.97
C GLN A 99 11.86 -20.63 -29.80
N LEU A 100 10.56 -20.89 -29.87
CA LEU A 100 9.83 -21.70 -28.91
C LEU A 100 9.92 -23.17 -29.30
N ASP A 101 10.35 -24.02 -28.36
CA ASP A 101 10.27 -25.47 -28.45
C ASP A 101 9.29 -25.97 -27.37
N PRO A 102 8.00 -26.16 -27.73
CA PRO A 102 6.98 -26.53 -26.76
C PRO A 102 7.14 -27.98 -26.26
N THR A 103 7.72 -28.86 -27.08
CA THR A 103 7.96 -30.27 -26.72
C THR A 103 9.11 -30.39 -25.73
N GLY A 104 10.21 -29.69 -25.99
CA GLY A 104 11.33 -29.57 -25.06
C GLY A 104 11.05 -28.63 -23.88
N GLN A 105 9.92 -27.94 -23.89
CA GLN A 105 9.52 -26.92 -22.91
C GLN A 105 10.64 -25.90 -22.63
N GLN A 106 11.17 -25.33 -23.71
CA GLN A 106 12.32 -24.43 -23.68
C GLN A 106 12.23 -23.37 -24.78
N TYR A 107 13.05 -22.35 -24.64
CA TYR A 107 13.37 -21.37 -25.66
C TYR A 107 14.81 -21.57 -26.12
N LEU A 108 15.07 -21.23 -27.38
CA LEU A 108 16.39 -21.33 -28.01
C LEU A 108 16.67 -20.08 -28.83
N VAL A 109 17.89 -19.56 -28.74
CA VAL A 109 18.44 -18.68 -29.76
C VAL A 109 19.85 -19.14 -30.14
N ASN A 110 20.20 -19.07 -31.41
CA ASN A 110 21.53 -19.42 -31.90
C ASN A 110 22.32 -18.14 -32.16
N TRP A 111 23.37 -17.89 -31.37
CA TRP A 111 24.21 -16.73 -31.55
C TRP A 111 25.44 -17.08 -32.39
N ASN A 112 25.60 -16.43 -33.55
CA ASN A 112 26.83 -16.49 -34.34
C ASN A 112 27.82 -15.43 -33.86
N THR A 113 28.89 -15.85 -33.18
CA THR A 113 29.86 -14.94 -32.58
C THR A 113 30.78 -14.27 -33.60
N GLY A 114 30.76 -14.73 -34.86
CA GLY A 114 31.45 -14.09 -35.98
C GLY A 114 30.64 -12.99 -36.67
N GLN A 115 29.38 -12.75 -36.27
CA GLN A 115 28.49 -11.78 -36.93
C GLN A 115 27.57 -11.04 -35.92
N PRO A 116 27.97 -9.84 -35.47
CA PRO A 116 29.28 -9.22 -35.66
C PRO A 116 30.37 -10.01 -34.93
N ALA A 117 31.61 -9.91 -35.40
CA ALA A 117 32.74 -10.53 -34.74
C ALA A 117 32.92 -9.94 -33.33
N ILE A 118 33.06 -10.81 -32.33
CA ILE A 118 33.39 -10.41 -30.96
C ILE A 118 34.90 -10.29 -30.77
N ASN A 119 35.32 -9.59 -29.72
CA ASN A 119 36.72 -9.51 -29.34
C ASN A 119 37.04 -10.62 -28.31
N PRO A 120 37.89 -11.61 -28.62
CA PRO A 120 38.24 -12.67 -27.69
C PRO A 120 39.05 -12.21 -26.47
N ASP A 121 39.53 -10.97 -26.44
CA ASP A 121 40.23 -10.39 -25.28
C ASP A 121 39.27 -9.66 -24.31
N LYS A 122 37.95 -9.81 -24.52
CA LYS A 122 36.89 -9.13 -23.75
C LYS A 122 35.90 -10.13 -23.17
N PHE A 123 35.32 -9.77 -22.03
CA PHE A 123 34.23 -10.53 -21.43
C PHE A 123 32.88 -10.06 -21.96
N TYR A 124 31.91 -10.97 -21.99
CA TYR A 124 30.55 -10.68 -22.45
C TYR A 124 29.53 -11.21 -21.44
N ARG A 125 28.32 -10.65 -21.46
CA ARG A 125 27.19 -11.15 -20.66
C ARG A 125 25.99 -11.41 -21.56
N ILE A 126 25.43 -12.62 -21.44
CA ILE A 126 24.11 -12.98 -21.96
C ILE A 126 23.08 -12.47 -20.97
N GLN A 127 22.08 -11.74 -21.45
CA GLN A 127 20.93 -11.30 -20.68
C GLN A 127 19.65 -11.80 -21.33
N VAL A 128 18.77 -12.42 -20.55
CA VAL A 128 17.49 -12.93 -21.04
C VAL A 128 16.36 -12.15 -20.41
N PHE A 129 15.59 -11.46 -21.25
CA PHE A 129 14.42 -10.69 -20.87
C PHE A 129 13.15 -11.45 -21.24
N GLY A 130 12.10 -11.35 -20.42
CA GLY A 130 10.82 -12.02 -20.69
C GLY A 130 10.11 -11.54 -21.96
N SER A 131 10.39 -10.30 -22.36
CA SER A 131 9.87 -9.65 -23.57
C SER A 131 10.75 -8.45 -23.94
N ARG A 132 10.52 -7.83 -25.10
CA ARG A 132 11.20 -6.58 -25.47
C ARG A 132 10.81 -5.47 -24.50
N GLY A 133 11.79 -4.88 -23.82
CA GLY A 133 11.55 -3.86 -22.78
C GLY A 133 10.97 -4.43 -21.48
N GLY A 134 10.95 -5.76 -21.32
CA GLY A 134 10.46 -6.43 -20.12
C GLY A 134 11.53 -6.65 -19.06
N MET A 135 11.16 -7.39 -18.02
CA MET A 135 12.03 -7.74 -16.90
C MET A 135 13.21 -8.65 -17.32
N LEU A 136 14.40 -8.40 -16.77
CA LEU A 136 15.55 -9.30 -16.84
C LEU A 136 15.29 -10.52 -15.94
N LEU A 137 15.28 -11.71 -16.53
CA LEU A 137 14.98 -12.95 -15.82
C LEU A 137 16.24 -13.69 -15.36
N GLY A 138 17.34 -13.54 -16.10
CA GLY A 138 18.62 -14.14 -15.75
C GLY A 138 19.72 -13.71 -16.70
N PHE A 139 20.96 -14.00 -16.30
CA PHE A 139 22.14 -13.63 -17.06
C PHE A 139 23.32 -14.58 -16.80
N ALA A 140 24.26 -14.62 -17.74
CA ALA A 140 25.45 -15.45 -17.65
C ALA A 140 26.66 -14.76 -18.31
N ASP A 141 27.77 -14.72 -17.59
CA ASP A 141 29.04 -14.18 -18.07
C ASP A 141 29.82 -15.20 -18.92
N LEU A 142 30.50 -14.69 -19.94
CA LEU A 142 31.19 -15.43 -20.97
C LEU A 142 32.65 -14.98 -21.08
N ASP A 143 33.54 -15.94 -21.29
CA ASP A 143 34.94 -15.75 -21.62
C ASP A 143 35.23 -16.36 -23.00
N PRO A 144 35.24 -15.54 -24.07
CA PRO A 144 35.55 -16.00 -25.42
C PRO A 144 37.04 -16.32 -25.57
N VAL A 145 37.33 -17.39 -26.32
CA VAL A 145 38.70 -17.81 -26.63
C VAL A 145 38.87 -17.98 -28.14
N ASN A 146 40.10 -17.81 -28.62
CA ASN A 146 40.41 -17.87 -30.05
C ASN A 146 40.26 -19.28 -30.64
N ASN A 147 40.41 -20.33 -29.84
CA ASN A 147 40.30 -21.71 -30.31
C ASN A 147 39.99 -22.68 -29.16
N GLY A 148 39.51 -23.87 -29.50
CA GLY A 148 39.09 -24.88 -28.51
C GLY A 148 40.20 -25.34 -27.54
N SER A 149 41.47 -25.22 -27.91
CA SER A 149 42.58 -25.60 -27.00
C SER A 149 42.73 -24.64 -25.80
N GLN A 150 42.19 -23.43 -25.92
CA GLN A 150 42.21 -22.39 -24.88
C GLN A 150 41.03 -22.49 -23.92
N LEU A 151 39.98 -23.27 -24.22
CA LEU A 151 38.85 -23.47 -23.30
C LEU A 151 39.26 -24.02 -21.93
N LYS A 152 40.37 -24.79 -21.87
CA LYS A 152 40.94 -25.30 -20.62
C LYS A 152 41.48 -24.19 -19.69
N ASN A 153 41.69 -23.00 -20.23
CA ASN A 153 42.21 -21.85 -19.48
C ASN A 153 41.07 -20.97 -18.94
N VAL A 154 39.84 -21.20 -19.39
CA VAL A 154 38.65 -20.48 -18.88
C VAL A 154 38.39 -20.92 -17.45
N ASN A 155 38.15 -19.97 -16.56
CA ASN A 155 37.69 -20.29 -15.21
C ASN A 155 36.22 -20.74 -15.25
N THR A 156 35.99 -22.01 -15.58
CA THR A 156 34.64 -22.58 -15.78
C THR A 156 33.75 -22.58 -14.53
N GLY A 157 34.29 -22.29 -13.34
CA GLY A 157 33.50 -22.03 -12.14
C GLY A 157 32.86 -20.64 -12.12
N GLU A 158 33.30 -19.76 -13.02
CA GLU A 158 32.97 -18.33 -13.08
C GLU A 158 32.40 -17.94 -14.45
N PHE A 159 33.03 -18.35 -15.54
CA PHE A 159 32.66 -17.97 -16.91
C PHE A 159 32.26 -19.17 -17.77
N ILE A 160 31.34 -18.93 -18.69
CA ILE A 160 31.03 -19.87 -19.77
C ILE A 160 32.03 -19.68 -20.90
N GLY A 161 32.85 -20.70 -21.15
CA GLY A 161 33.86 -20.68 -22.21
C GLY A 161 33.22 -20.78 -23.60
N LEU A 162 33.63 -19.90 -24.52
CA LEU A 162 33.09 -19.82 -25.87
C LEU A 162 34.23 -19.74 -26.88
N VAL A 163 34.19 -20.53 -27.96
CA VAL A 163 35.17 -20.37 -29.06
C VAL A 163 34.66 -19.33 -30.04
N ASP A 164 35.47 -18.33 -30.35
CA ASP A 164 35.14 -17.31 -31.34
C ASP A 164 34.94 -17.89 -32.75
N GLY A 165 34.12 -17.23 -33.57
CA GLY A 165 33.70 -17.66 -34.89
C GLY A 165 32.76 -18.88 -34.92
N ARG A 166 32.18 -19.28 -33.78
CA ARG A 166 31.24 -20.40 -33.69
C ARG A 166 29.82 -19.93 -33.38
N THR A 167 28.88 -20.85 -33.58
CA THR A 167 27.51 -20.66 -33.12
C THR A 167 27.37 -21.19 -31.69
N LEU A 168 26.93 -20.34 -30.77
CA LEU A 168 26.55 -20.72 -29.41
C LEU A 168 25.02 -20.91 -29.32
N PRO A 169 24.53 -22.14 -29.10
CA PRO A 169 23.12 -22.37 -28.80
C PRO A 169 22.83 -21.93 -27.36
N ILE A 170 22.03 -20.88 -27.21
CA ILE A 170 21.56 -20.36 -25.92
C ILE A 170 20.17 -20.95 -25.68
N LYS A 171 20.08 -21.95 -24.81
CA LYS A 171 18.82 -22.57 -24.41
C LYS A 171 18.46 -22.18 -23.00
N PHE A 172 17.18 -21.90 -22.78
CA PHE A 172 16.68 -21.52 -21.46
C PHE A 172 15.21 -21.90 -21.29
N ARG A 173 14.80 -22.04 -20.03
CA ARG A 173 13.42 -22.29 -19.62
C ARG A 173 12.95 -21.13 -18.74
N ILE A 174 11.70 -20.71 -18.97
CA ILE A 174 11.01 -19.74 -18.13
C ILE A 174 9.76 -20.42 -17.60
N GLU A 175 9.59 -20.44 -16.29
CA GLU A 175 8.44 -21.01 -15.60
C GLU A 175 7.48 -19.90 -15.15
N LEU A 176 6.22 -20.28 -14.89
CA LEU A 176 5.29 -19.40 -14.16
C LEU A 176 5.88 -19.08 -12.78
N GLY A 177 5.85 -17.80 -12.41
CA GLY A 177 6.45 -17.26 -11.19
C GLY A 177 7.76 -16.49 -11.43
N ALA A 178 8.30 -16.51 -12.66
CA ALA A 178 9.54 -15.83 -13.00
C ALA A 178 9.47 -14.29 -12.97
N PHE A 179 8.27 -13.71 -12.95
CA PHE A 179 8.05 -12.26 -12.94
C PHE A 179 7.60 -11.74 -11.57
N LEU A 180 7.40 -12.62 -10.60
CA LEU A 180 7.09 -12.21 -9.23
C LEU A 180 8.33 -11.54 -8.61
N PRO A 181 8.17 -10.37 -7.96
CA PRO A 181 9.29 -9.69 -7.31
C PRO A 181 9.76 -10.42 -6.04
N SER A 182 8.89 -11.22 -5.43
CA SER A 182 9.24 -12.15 -4.34
C SER A 182 8.73 -13.55 -4.64
N PHE A 183 9.64 -14.52 -4.72
CA PHE A 183 9.32 -15.93 -4.94
C PHE A 183 8.69 -16.62 -3.70
N ALA A 184 8.59 -15.89 -2.58
CA ALA A 184 7.93 -16.34 -1.35
C ALA A 184 6.53 -15.72 -1.18
N CYS A 185 5.97 -15.18 -2.27
CA CYS A 185 4.69 -14.51 -2.22
C CYS A 185 3.56 -15.46 -1.74
N THR A 186 2.79 -14.97 -0.77
CA THR A 186 1.66 -15.69 -0.15
C THR A 186 0.33 -15.39 -0.83
N ASP A 187 0.19 -14.18 -1.37
CA ASP A 187 -0.99 -13.69 -2.05
C ASP A 187 -0.61 -12.90 -3.31
N CYS A 188 -0.63 -13.58 -4.46
CA CYS A 188 -0.27 -13.03 -5.76
C CYS A 188 -0.84 -13.81 -6.94
N ALA A 189 -0.73 -13.18 -8.10
CA ALA A 189 -0.94 -13.77 -9.41
C ALA A 189 0.23 -13.43 -10.34
N GLU A 190 0.53 -14.35 -11.25
CA GLU A 190 1.27 -14.10 -12.48
C GLU A 190 0.52 -14.74 -13.63
N GLN A 191 0.19 -13.96 -14.66
CA GLN A 191 -0.50 -14.48 -15.83
C GLN A 191 -0.14 -13.69 -17.09
N THR A 192 -0.06 -14.37 -18.22
CA THR A 192 0.05 -13.71 -19.53
C THR A 192 -1.34 -13.36 -20.05
N VAL A 193 -1.57 -12.08 -20.35
CA VAL A 193 -2.83 -11.55 -20.87
C VAL A 193 -2.58 -11.00 -22.28
N SER A 194 -3.39 -11.44 -23.26
CA SER A 194 -3.34 -10.93 -24.62
C SER A 194 -4.17 -9.65 -24.76
N ASN A 195 -4.15 -9.02 -25.94
CA ASN A 195 -5.03 -7.87 -26.21
C ASN A 195 -6.52 -8.26 -26.39
N ASP A 196 -6.86 -9.54 -26.31
CA ASP A 196 -8.26 -10.00 -26.27
C ASP A 196 -8.91 -9.77 -24.89
N GLY A 197 -8.10 -9.43 -23.88
CA GLY A 197 -8.53 -9.23 -22.51
C GLY A 197 -8.51 -10.51 -21.69
N GLY A 198 -9.13 -10.48 -20.52
CA GLY A 198 -9.16 -11.61 -19.60
C GLY A 198 -9.21 -11.17 -18.15
N ILE A 199 -9.17 -12.14 -17.23
CA ILE A 199 -9.19 -11.88 -15.79
C ILE A 199 -7.97 -12.54 -15.17
N VAL A 200 -7.29 -11.80 -14.30
CA VAL A 200 -6.17 -12.26 -13.49
C VAL A 200 -6.58 -12.14 -12.04
N VAL A 201 -6.54 -13.22 -11.27
CA VAL A 201 -6.90 -13.23 -9.84
C VAL A 201 -5.77 -13.87 -9.07
N THR A 202 -5.46 -13.30 -7.90
CA THR A 202 -4.50 -13.84 -6.94
C THR A 202 -4.88 -15.26 -6.50
N ASN A 203 -3.88 -16.05 -6.10
CA ASN A 203 -4.04 -17.42 -5.62
C ASN A 203 -4.99 -17.53 -4.41
N THR A 204 -5.19 -16.46 -3.64
CA THR A 204 -6.16 -16.41 -2.54
C THR A 204 -7.56 -16.00 -2.98
N GLY A 205 -7.70 -15.36 -4.14
CA GLY A 205 -8.95 -14.74 -4.58
C GLY A 205 -9.17 -13.30 -4.10
N PHE A 206 -8.31 -12.75 -3.25
CA PHE A 206 -8.56 -11.48 -2.57
C PHE A 206 -8.33 -10.23 -3.42
N ALA A 207 -7.50 -10.32 -4.45
CA ALA A 207 -7.33 -9.26 -5.44
C ALA A 207 -7.27 -9.80 -6.86
N GLY A 208 -7.61 -8.95 -7.83
CA GLY A 208 -7.56 -9.28 -9.25
C GLY A 208 -7.72 -8.09 -10.16
N ALA A 209 -7.58 -8.32 -11.47
CA ALA A 209 -7.82 -7.34 -12.52
C ALA A 209 -8.59 -7.99 -13.68
N SER A 210 -9.58 -7.27 -14.22
CA SER A 210 -10.34 -7.65 -15.40
C SER A 210 -10.05 -6.68 -16.55
N PHE A 211 -9.47 -7.23 -17.61
CA PHE A 211 -9.02 -6.52 -18.80
C PHE A 211 -10.07 -6.62 -19.90
N PRO A 212 -10.59 -5.49 -20.42
CA PRO A 212 -11.42 -5.51 -21.61
C PRO A 212 -10.58 -5.88 -22.85
N SER A 213 -11.22 -6.36 -23.91
CA SER A 213 -10.55 -6.49 -25.21
C SER A 213 -10.10 -5.12 -25.72
N LEU A 214 -8.95 -5.07 -26.41
CA LEU A 214 -8.32 -3.84 -26.91
C LEU A 214 -7.79 -2.90 -25.81
N TRP A 215 -7.43 -3.44 -24.64
CA TRP A 215 -6.84 -2.66 -23.55
C TRP A 215 -5.42 -2.16 -23.83
N LEU A 216 -4.69 -2.76 -24.77
CA LEU A 216 -3.35 -2.30 -25.17
C LEU A 216 -3.43 -1.27 -26.30
N ARG A 217 -2.59 -0.23 -26.18
CA ARG A 217 -2.52 0.82 -27.21
C ARG A 217 -1.90 0.30 -28.52
N PRO A 218 -2.41 0.69 -29.69
CA PRO A 218 -1.91 0.18 -30.98
C PRO A 218 -0.44 0.51 -31.27
N ASP A 219 0.07 1.63 -30.77
CA ASP A 219 1.49 2.01 -30.86
C ASP A 219 2.38 1.09 -30.02
N PHE A 220 1.94 0.75 -28.80
CA PHE A 220 2.63 -0.20 -27.94
C PHE A 220 2.73 -1.59 -28.57
N LEU A 221 1.64 -2.09 -29.15
CA LEU A 221 1.62 -3.38 -29.87
C LEU A 221 2.63 -3.42 -31.03
N LYS A 222 2.74 -2.34 -31.79
CA LYS A 222 3.72 -2.22 -32.90
C LYS A 222 5.15 -2.26 -32.38
N GLN A 223 5.43 -1.62 -31.25
CA GLN A 223 6.76 -1.59 -30.65
C GLN A 223 7.16 -2.95 -30.07
N LEU A 224 6.24 -3.60 -29.36
CA LEU A 224 6.47 -4.89 -28.72
C LEU A 224 6.58 -6.02 -29.76
N GLY A 225 5.78 -5.97 -30.83
CA GLY A 225 5.69 -7.05 -31.82
C GLY A 225 4.98 -8.30 -31.28
N SER A 226 4.26 -8.15 -30.17
CA SER A 226 3.43 -9.15 -29.52
C SER A 226 2.26 -8.44 -28.84
N ASP A 227 1.16 -9.15 -28.62
CA ASP A 227 0.00 -8.73 -27.87
C ASP A 227 -0.08 -9.31 -26.45
N ASN A 228 0.88 -10.18 -26.10
CA ASN A 228 0.99 -10.82 -24.80
C ASN A 228 1.80 -9.96 -23.83
N VAL A 229 1.21 -9.65 -22.69
CA VAL A 229 1.85 -8.93 -21.59
C VAL A 229 1.73 -9.77 -20.32
N VAL A 230 2.80 -9.88 -19.55
CA VAL A 230 2.74 -10.55 -18.24
C VAL A 230 2.19 -9.55 -17.24
N VAL A 231 1.12 -9.93 -16.55
CA VAL A 231 0.51 -9.19 -15.44
C VAL A 231 0.92 -9.87 -14.14
N THR A 232 1.39 -9.06 -13.19
CA THR A 232 1.60 -9.52 -11.82
C THR A 232 0.77 -8.69 -10.86
N ILE A 233 0.23 -9.37 -9.86
CA ILE A 233 -0.53 -8.77 -8.75
C ILE A 233 0.06 -9.36 -7.49
N GLU A 234 0.44 -8.54 -6.53
CA GLU A 234 0.99 -9.01 -5.25
C GLU A 234 0.44 -8.21 -4.08
N ARG A 235 0.20 -8.88 -2.96
CA ARG A 235 -0.10 -8.19 -1.70
C ARG A 235 1.18 -7.57 -1.15
N VAL A 236 1.13 -6.27 -0.89
CA VAL A 236 2.26 -5.49 -0.39
C VAL A 236 2.12 -5.30 1.10
N ARG A 237 3.20 -5.52 1.85
CA ARG A 237 3.21 -5.28 3.28
C ARG A 237 3.59 -3.83 3.60
N PRO A 238 3.03 -3.22 4.65
CA PRO A 238 3.39 -1.87 5.08
C PRO A 238 4.90 -1.65 5.26
N GLU A 239 5.61 -2.65 5.81
CA GLU A 239 7.05 -2.60 6.01
C GLU A 239 7.85 -2.48 4.70
N ASP A 240 7.35 -3.07 3.61
CA ASP A 240 8.03 -3.08 2.31
C ASP A 240 7.93 -1.72 1.60
N VAL A 241 7.00 -0.86 2.02
CA VAL A 241 6.74 0.45 1.43
C VAL A 241 6.97 1.61 2.41
N GLY A 242 7.60 1.35 3.55
CA GLY A 242 7.99 2.37 4.51
C GLY A 242 6.82 3.00 5.28
N GLY A 243 5.70 2.28 5.43
CA GLY A 243 4.54 2.75 6.17
C GLY A 243 3.22 2.37 5.51
N SER A 244 2.33 3.34 5.35
CA SER A 244 1.00 3.10 4.81
C SER A 244 1.03 2.81 3.30
N CYS A 245 0.09 1.99 2.81
CA CYS A 245 -0.02 1.64 1.38
C CYS A 245 -0.08 2.88 0.49
N ILE A 246 -1.03 3.76 0.82
CA ILE A 246 -1.20 5.09 0.23
C ILE A 246 -0.71 6.12 1.26
N PRO A 247 0.18 7.06 0.93
CA PRO A 247 0.62 8.08 1.87
C PRO A 247 -0.56 8.96 2.30
N LEU A 248 -0.94 8.94 3.57
CA LEU A 248 -2.11 9.66 4.10
C LEU A 248 -1.93 11.20 4.08
N ASN A 249 -0.71 11.67 3.88
CA ASN A 249 -0.36 13.08 3.72
C ASN A 249 -0.37 13.54 2.25
N ALA A 250 -0.76 12.69 1.29
CA ALA A 250 -0.72 13.03 -0.13
C ALA A 250 -1.71 14.15 -0.50
N PRO A 251 -1.25 15.18 -1.25
CA PRO A 251 -2.15 16.16 -1.86
C PRO A 251 -3.22 15.45 -2.71
N GLY A 252 -4.49 15.73 -2.43
CA GLY A 252 -5.64 15.03 -3.04
C GLY A 252 -6.40 14.15 -2.04
N LEU A 253 -5.77 13.79 -0.92
CA LEU A 253 -6.44 13.24 0.26
C LEU A 253 -6.81 14.40 1.17
N GLN A 254 -7.95 15.03 0.90
CA GLN A 254 -8.37 16.29 1.56
C GLN A 254 -8.86 16.11 3.03
N ARG A 255 -8.78 14.91 3.60
CA ARG A 255 -9.37 14.50 4.90
C ARG A 255 -8.42 13.51 5.55
N ARG A 256 -8.29 13.37 6.87
CA ARG A 256 -7.49 12.28 7.50
C ARG A 256 -8.04 10.91 7.13
N PRO A 257 -7.53 10.29 6.06
CA PRO A 257 -8.12 9.08 5.58
C PRO A 257 -7.65 7.95 6.50
N GLN A 258 -8.56 7.09 6.93
CA GLN A 258 -8.11 5.81 7.47
C GLN A 258 -7.83 4.88 6.31
N GLN A 259 -6.80 4.04 6.44
CA GLN A 259 -6.57 2.98 5.47
C GLN A 259 -7.16 1.69 5.98
N ALA A 260 -8.01 1.08 5.15
CA ALA A 260 -8.40 -0.30 5.36
C ALA A 260 -7.32 -1.23 4.80
N GLU A 261 -7.34 -2.48 5.23
CA GLU A 261 -6.48 -3.50 4.65
C GLU A 261 -6.83 -3.76 3.18
N GLY A 262 -5.88 -4.33 2.42
CA GLY A 262 -5.98 -4.52 0.97
C GLY A 262 -4.99 -3.65 0.20
N CYS A 263 -3.71 -3.77 0.51
CA CYS A 263 -2.64 -3.12 -0.26
C CYS A 263 -2.07 -4.09 -1.29
N TYR A 264 -2.22 -3.76 -2.57
CA TYR A 264 -1.71 -4.59 -3.66
C TYR A 264 -0.90 -3.76 -4.65
N ARG A 265 0.15 -4.34 -5.19
CA ARG A 265 0.87 -3.80 -6.34
C ARG A 265 0.48 -4.58 -7.57
N PHE A 266 0.01 -3.84 -8.57
CA PHE A 266 -0.27 -4.34 -9.90
C PHE A 266 0.86 -3.88 -10.81
N THR A 267 1.41 -4.77 -11.64
CA THR A 267 2.42 -4.40 -12.63
C THR A 267 2.23 -5.17 -13.93
N THR A 268 2.85 -4.65 -14.99
CA THR A 268 2.98 -5.35 -16.27
C THR A 268 4.44 -5.48 -16.67
N SER A 269 4.79 -6.58 -17.34
CA SER A 269 6.08 -6.75 -18.03
C SER A 269 5.85 -7.13 -19.50
N PRO A 270 6.20 -6.26 -20.47
CA PRO A 270 6.81 -4.93 -20.28
C PRO A 270 5.86 -3.96 -19.56
N ASP A 271 6.39 -2.88 -19.00
CA ASP A 271 5.56 -1.79 -18.52
C ASP A 271 4.83 -1.14 -19.71
N VAL A 272 3.50 -1.20 -19.69
CA VAL A 272 2.65 -0.68 -20.75
C VAL A 272 2.30 0.81 -20.54
N GLY A 273 2.55 1.34 -19.34
CA GLY A 273 2.14 2.67 -18.91
C GLY A 273 0.62 2.82 -18.92
N LEU A 274 0.12 3.78 -19.70
CA LEU A 274 -1.31 4.01 -19.87
C LEU A 274 -1.96 2.94 -20.76
N PHE A 275 -3.10 2.42 -20.32
CA PHE A 275 -3.95 1.54 -21.09
C PHE A 275 -4.76 2.32 -22.15
N ALA A 276 -5.19 1.62 -23.20
CA ALA A 276 -6.12 2.18 -24.18
C ALA A 276 -7.56 2.24 -23.65
N LEU A 277 -7.91 1.31 -22.76
CA LEU A 277 -9.18 1.23 -22.05
C LEU A 277 -8.90 0.96 -20.57
N ASP A 278 -9.69 1.58 -19.69
CA ASP A 278 -9.55 1.35 -18.26
C ASP A 278 -9.76 -0.13 -17.92
N VAL A 279 -8.91 -0.63 -17.01
CA VAL A 279 -8.97 -1.97 -16.45
C VAL A 279 -9.70 -1.90 -15.12
N THR A 280 -10.59 -2.86 -14.86
CA THR A 280 -11.23 -2.97 -13.55
C THR A 280 -10.29 -3.69 -12.60
N VAL A 281 -9.86 -3.00 -11.53
CA VAL A 281 -9.16 -3.62 -10.41
C VAL A 281 -10.15 -4.01 -9.33
N GLY A 282 -9.96 -5.16 -8.71
CA GLY A 282 -10.74 -5.63 -7.57
C GLY A 282 -9.82 -5.94 -6.41
N VAL A 283 -10.18 -5.46 -5.23
CA VAL A 283 -9.44 -5.73 -3.98
C VAL A 283 -10.46 -5.92 -2.87
N CYS A 284 -10.38 -7.02 -2.13
CA CYS A 284 -11.24 -7.23 -0.98
C CYS A 284 -11.01 -6.16 0.09
N ILE A 285 -12.08 -5.84 0.81
CA ILE A 285 -12.07 -4.84 1.89
C ILE A 285 -12.47 -5.52 3.20
N GLU A 286 -11.79 -5.18 4.29
CA GLU A 286 -12.09 -5.71 5.63
C GLU A 286 -13.37 -5.11 6.23
N VAL A 287 -13.77 -3.92 5.75
CA VAL A 287 -14.96 -3.22 6.21
C VAL A 287 -16.21 -4.05 5.85
N PRO A 288 -17.07 -4.41 6.82
CA PRO A 288 -18.30 -5.15 6.54
C PRO A 288 -19.29 -4.33 5.71
N SER A 289 -20.09 -4.95 4.85
CA SER A 289 -21.15 -4.28 4.07
C SER A 289 -22.23 -3.60 4.92
N THR A 290 -22.36 -3.98 6.19
CA THR A 290 -23.26 -3.33 7.15
C THR A 290 -22.70 -2.02 7.72
N ASP A 291 -21.43 -1.71 7.46
CA ASP A 291 -20.77 -0.50 7.94
C ASP A 291 -20.94 0.61 6.90
N ALA A 292 -21.41 1.78 7.30
CA ALA A 292 -21.59 2.94 6.42
C ALA A 292 -20.28 3.43 5.75
N ARG A 293 -19.10 3.00 6.26
CA ARG A 293 -17.80 3.22 5.63
C ARG A 293 -17.58 2.35 4.39
N PHE A 294 -18.34 1.27 4.23
CA PHE A 294 -18.19 0.34 3.12
C PHE A 294 -18.51 1.01 1.78
N ASP A 295 -19.67 1.64 1.68
CA ASP A 295 -20.09 2.34 0.47
C ASP A 295 -19.17 3.54 0.18
N ALA A 296 -18.68 4.18 1.23
CA ALA A 296 -17.76 5.31 1.16
C ALA A 296 -16.31 4.93 0.84
N ALA A 297 -15.96 3.65 0.95
CA ALA A 297 -14.61 3.21 0.69
C ALA A 297 -14.29 3.41 -0.78
N GLN A 298 -13.08 3.90 -1.04
CA GLN A 298 -12.61 4.12 -2.40
C GLN A 298 -11.17 3.63 -2.54
N LEU A 299 -10.90 2.96 -3.66
CA LEU A 299 -9.53 2.60 -4.00
C LEU A 299 -8.78 3.83 -4.50
N PHE A 300 -7.56 4.00 -4.02
CA PHE A 300 -6.62 4.98 -4.53
C PHE A 300 -5.44 4.27 -5.13
N LYS A 301 -4.89 4.83 -6.21
CA LYS A 301 -3.59 4.45 -6.74
C LYS A 301 -2.57 5.54 -6.44
N ILE A 302 -1.33 5.15 -6.21
CA ILE A 302 -0.19 6.06 -6.09
C ILE A 302 0.72 5.96 -7.31
N GLU A 303 1.31 7.07 -7.73
CA GLU A 303 2.40 7.08 -8.71
C GLU A 303 3.69 6.52 -8.07
N GLU A 304 4.28 5.51 -8.70
CA GLU A 304 5.57 4.92 -8.29
C GLU A 304 6.66 5.26 -9.34
N PRO A 305 7.91 5.59 -8.94
CA PRO A 305 8.38 5.71 -7.56
C PRO A 305 7.79 6.93 -6.84
N VAL A 306 7.58 6.79 -5.53
CA VAL A 306 6.98 7.85 -4.70
C VAL A 306 7.97 9.00 -4.56
N GLY A 307 7.63 10.16 -5.13
CA GLY A 307 8.39 11.40 -4.97
C GLY A 307 8.25 12.01 -3.57
N GLU A 308 9.00 13.09 -3.33
CA GLU A 308 8.93 13.85 -2.06
C GLU A 308 7.51 14.36 -1.76
N ILE A 309 6.78 14.72 -2.83
CA ILE A 309 5.34 15.00 -2.78
C ILE A 309 4.62 13.82 -3.44
N PRO A 310 3.93 12.95 -2.67
CA PRO A 310 3.25 11.80 -3.23
C PRO A 310 2.02 12.23 -4.03
N VAL A 311 1.88 11.69 -5.25
CA VAL A 311 0.72 11.94 -6.11
C VAL A 311 -0.19 10.73 -6.09
N VAL A 312 -1.46 10.93 -5.70
CA VAL A 312 -2.46 9.86 -5.59
C VAL A 312 -3.69 10.18 -6.40
N PHE A 313 -4.36 9.14 -6.91
CA PHE A 313 -5.55 9.27 -7.72
C PHE A 313 -6.64 8.33 -7.20
N ALA A 314 -7.80 8.91 -6.92
CA ALA A 314 -9.01 8.16 -6.61
C ALA A 314 -9.46 7.36 -7.83
N LEU A 315 -9.73 6.07 -7.65
CA LEU A 315 -10.28 5.21 -8.69
C LEU A 315 -11.80 5.28 -8.63
N ARG A 316 -12.44 5.35 -9.79
CA ARG A 316 -13.91 5.36 -9.85
C ARG A 316 -14.44 4.00 -9.42
N ASN A 317 -15.28 3.97 -8.38
CA ASN A 317 -15.87 2.74 -7.86
C ASN A 317 -16.63 1.98 -8.96
N THR A 318 -16.36 0.68 -9.07
CA THR A 318 -16.98 -0.22 -10.05
C THR A 318 -17.07 -1.64 -9.45
N PRO A 319 -18.10 -2.44 -9.78
CA PRO A 319 -18.18 -3.82 -9.32
C PRO A 319 -17.00 -4.68 -9.81
N ALA A 320 -16.50 -5.56 -8.97
CA ALA A 320 -15.40 -6.48 -9.28
C ALA A 320 -15.75 -7.94 -8.92
N PRO A 321 -16.74 -8.56 -9.60
CA PRO A 321 -17.33 -9.83 -9.18
C PRO A 321 -16.39 -11.05 -9.28
N PHE A 322 -15.18 -10.83 -9.78
CA PHE A 322 -14.15 -11.85 -9.91
C PHE A 322 -13.29 -12.04 -8.65
N VAL A 323 -13.38 -11.15 -7.65
CA VAL A 323 -12.70 -11.33 -6.35
C VAL A 323 -13.60 -12.08 -5.36
N HIS A 324 -12.99 -12.87 -4.49
CA HIS A 324 -13.66 -13.71 -3.49
C HIS A 324 -13.16 -13.33 -2.10
N CYS A 325 -14.00 -12.63 -1.33
CA CYS A 325 -13.56 -12.01 -0.07
C CYS A 325 -13.79 -12.86 1.18
N GLU A 326 -14.22 -14.12 1.03
CA GLU A 326 -14.38 -15.02 2.16
C GLU A 326 -13.02 -15.29 2.83
N GLY A 327 -12.93 -15.02 4.14
CA GLY A 327 -11.71 -15.24 4.92
C GLY A 327 -10.66 -14.13 4.84
N PHE A 328 -10.90 -13.05 4.09
CA PHE A 328 -9.96 -11.93 3.96
C PHE A 328 -9.56 -11.34 5.33
N ALA A 329 -10.55 -10.98 6.16
CA ALA A 329 -10.33 -10.46 7.52
C ALA A 329 -9.68 -11.45 8.49
N ALA A 330 -9.66 -12.75 8.18
CA ALA A 330 -8.98 -13.78 8.98
C ALA A 330 -7.55 -14.06 8.50
N ALA A 331 -7.20 -13.63 7.27
CA ALA A 331 -5.92 -13.86 6.63
C ALA A 331 -4.84 -12.81 7.01
N HIS A 332 -5.10 -11.97 8.03
CA HIS A 332 -4.07 -11.10 8.58
C HIS A 332 -3.03 -11.93 9.36
N PRO A 333 -1.72 -11.70 9.13
CA PRO A 333 -0.73 -12.10 10.11
C PRO A 333 -0.98 -11.24 11.36
N ALA A 334 -1.56 -11.85 12.39
CA ALA A 334 -1.82 -11.16 13.64
C ALA A 334 -0.50 -10.62 14.20
N GLY A 335 -0.32 -9.30 14.12
CA GLY A 335 0.66 -8.60 14.91
C GLY A 335 0.42 -8.96 16.38
N SER A 336 1.45 -9.51 17.03
CA SER A 336 1.46 -9.83 18.44
C SER A 336 0.93 -8.65 19.24
N VAL A 337 -0.15 -8.86 20.02
CA VAL A 337 -0.50 -8.24 21.33
C VAL A 337 -2.03 -8.18 21.55
N ALA A 338 -2.89 -8.20 20.52
CA ALA A 338 -4.34 -8.05 20.71
C ALA A 338 -5.13 -9.36 21.02
N ASN A 339 -4.51 -10.53 20.94
CA ASN A 339 -5.23 -11.81 20.96
C ASN A 339 -5.45 -12.46 22.34
N LEU A 340 -4.96 -11.89 23.45
CA LEU A 340 -5.24 -12.47 24.77
C LEU A 340 -6.61 -12.10 25.34
N ALA A 341 -7.19 -10.95 24.94
CA ALA A 341 -8.50 -10.52 25.46
C ALA A 341 -9.69 -11.23 24.78
N ARG A 342 -9.52 -11.71 23.53
CA ARG A 342 -10.58 -12.41 22.78
C ARG A 342 -10.61 -13.93 22.96
N ALA A 343 -9.60 -14.51 23.63
CA ALA A 343 -9.52 -15.96 23.85
C ALA A 343 -10.41 -16.45 25.02
N LEU A 344 -10.79 -15.56 25.95
CA LEU A 344 -11.55 -15.93 27.15
C LEU A 344 -13.08 -15.93 26.99
N LEU A 345 -13.62 -15.47 25.86
CA LEU A 345 -15.07 -15.40 25.60
C LEU A 345 -15.63 -16.56 24.74
N ARG A 346 -14.81 -17.54 24.35
CA ARG A 346 -15.21 -18.61 23.40
C ARG A 346 -15.74 -19.90 24.01
N HIS A 347 -16.39 -19.87 25.18
CA HIS A 347 -16.96 -21.10 25.75
C HIS A 347 -18.45 -21.09 26.10
N VAL A 348 -19.21 -20.05 25.75
CA VAL A 348 -20.67 -20.12 25.83
C VAL A 348 -21.29 -19.38 24.64
N GLY A 349 -21.78 -20.13 23.63
CA GLY A 349 -22.75 -19.60 22.66
C GLY A 349 -22.46 -19.74 21.16
N SER A 350 -21.70 -20.74 20.69
CA SER A 350 -21.35 -20.84 19.24
C SER A 350 -22.15 -21.86 18.43
N TRP A 351 -23.41 -22.17 18.76
CA TRP A 351 -24.16 -23.23 18.05
C TRP A 351 -25.40 -22.80 17.28
N LEU A 352 -25.83 -21.54 17.32
CA LEU A 352 -26.98 -21.06 16.54
C LEU A 352 -26.84 -19.57 16.20
N SER A 353 -25.94 -19.24 15.26
CA SER A 353 -26.03 -17.99 14.52
C SER A 353 -25.77 -18.32 13.05
N PRO A 354 -26.76 -18.12 12.15
CA PRO A 354 -26.54 -18.26 10.72
C PRO A 354 -25.45 -17.26 10.30
N THR A 355 -24.46 -17.74 9.55
CA THR A 355 -23.61 -16.88 8.74
C THR A 355 -24.49 -16.17 7.72
N PHE A 356 -24.85 -14.93 8.03
CA PHE A 356 -25.58 -14.07 7.11
C PHE A 356 -24.62 -13.61 6.02
N ALA A 357 -24.59 -14.36 4.92
CA ALA A 357 -24.08 -13.91 3.64
C ALA A 357 -25.12 -12.96 3.03
N TYR A 358 -24.90 -11.65 3.11
CA TYR A 358 -25.67 -10.66 2.36
C TYR A 358 -24.75 -9.58 1.76
N ALA A 359 -24.75 -9.54 0.43
CA ALA A 359 -24.39 -8.42 -0.45
C ALA A 359 -23.04 -7.69 -0.25
N ALA A 360 -21.96 -8.45 -0.03
CA ALA A 360 -20.62 -8.06 -0.51
C ALA A 360 -20.11 -9.05 -1.59
N HIS A 361 -21.05 -9.71 -2.29
CA HIS A 361 -20.76 -10.83 -3.18
C HIS A 361 -20.31 -10.42 -4.60
N GLU A 362 -20.04 -9.13 -4.83
CA GLU A 362 -19.53 -8.64 -6.13
C GLU A 362 -18.19 -7.92 -6.06
N GLY A 363 -17.50 -7.85 -4.92
CA GLY A 363 -16.23 -7.14 -4.81
C GLY A 363 -16.34 -5.63 -5.07
N ALA A 364 -15.81 -4.80 -4.17
CA ALA A 364 -15.66 -3.39 -4.47
C ALA A 364 -14.36 -3.21 -5.28
N GLY A 365 -14.45 -2.50 -6.41
CA GLY A 365 -13.35 -2.31 -7.35
C GLY A 365 -13.20 -0.87 -7.80
N GLY A 366 -12.19 -0.63 -8.62
CA GLY A 366 -11.89 0.67 -9.19
C GLY A 366 -11.55 0.56 -10.68
N LEU A 367 -11.95 1.55 -11.47
CA LEU A 367 -11.43 1.69 -12.84
C LEU A 367 -10.05 2.35 -12.80
N SER A 368 -9.07 1.73 -13.46
CA SER A 368 -7.73 2.30 -13.59
C SER A 368 -7.21 2.25 -15.02
N GLY A 369 -6.74 3.40 -15.51
CA GLY A 369 -6.06 3.53 -16.80
C GLY A 369 -4.57 3.18 -16.78
N SER A 370 -4.03 2.76 -15.64
CA SER A 370 -2.65 2.26 -15.52
C SER A 370 -2.48 1.41 -14.26
N PHE A 371 -1.41 0.64 -14.16
CA PHE A 371 -1.08 -0.08 -12.94
C PHE A 371 -0.06 0.66 -12.08
N SER A 372 -0.18 0.40 -10.78
CA SER A 372 0.73 0.83 -9.73
C SER A 372 0.33 0.14 -8.42
N ARG A 373 0.81 0.66 -7.28
CA ARG A 373 0.30 0.30 -5.96
C ARG A 373 -1.08 0.93 -5.69
N ILE A 374 -2.02 0.09 -5.26
CA ILE A 374 -3.44 0.41 -5.06
C ILE A 374 -3.86 -0.06 -3.66
N GLY A 375 -4.64 0.77 -2.96
CA GLY A 375 -5.17 0.44 -1.63
C GLY A 375 -6.42 1.23 -1.26
N TRP A 376 -7.11 0.75 -0.22
CA TRP A 376 -8.35 1.32 0.27
C TRP A 376 -8.13 2.55 1.14
N VAL A 377 -8.87 3.61 0.83
CA VAL A 377 -8.96 4.80 1.66
C VAL A 377 -10.41 4.96 2.13
N LEU A 378 -10.57 5.18 3.43
CA LEU A 378 -11.83 5.45 4.10
C LEU A 378 -11.91 6.95 4.43
N PRO A 379 -12.93 7.67 3.90
CA PRO A 379 -13.10 9.08 4.19
C PRO A 379 -13.80 9.23 5.56
N THR A 380 -13.00 9.36 6.61
CA THR A 380 -13.48 9.55 7.98
C THR A 380 -12.88 10.80 8.61
N ALA A 381 -13.64 11.52 9.42
CA ALA A 381 -13.10 12.47 10.38
C ALA A 381 -13.22 11.90 11.79
N THR A 382 -12.15 12.05 12.57
CA THR A 382 -12.18 11.81 14.02
C THR A 382 -11.79 13.11 14.70
N VAL A 383 -12.71 13.66 15.48
CA VAL A 383 -12.53 14.87 16.27
C VAL A 383 -12.31 14.44 17.71
N ASN A 384 -11.11 14.73 18.20
CA ASN A 384 -10.72 14.54 19.59
C ASN A 384 -10.44 15.93 20.18
N PHE A 385 -11.11 16.29 21.28
CA PHE A 385 -11.02 17.63 21.87
C PHE A 385 -9.79 17.81 22.79
N ASP A 386 -8.97 16.77 22.99
CA ASP A 386 -7.71 16.82 23.73
C ASP A 386 -6.51 17.21 22.87
N VAL A 387 -6.56 16.97 21.56
CA VAL A 387 -5.42 17.20 20.66
C VAL A 387 -5.81 17.82 19.33
N THR A 388 -4.93 18.67 18.80
CA THR A 388 -5.10 19.29 17.49
C THR A 388 -5.07 18.24 16.38
N PRO A 389 -5.82 18.42 15.28
CA PRO A 389 -5.68 17.57 14.11
C PRO A 389 -4.28 17.80 13.50
N GLY A 390 -3.37 16.85 13.64
CA GLY A 390 -2.06 16.87 12.96
C GLY A 390 -1.45 15.47 12.81
N PRO A 391 -0.55 15.22 11.84
CA PRO A 391 0.34 14.05 11.91
C PRO A 391 1.20 14.10 13.19
N GLU A 392 1.43 15.30 13.73
CA GLU A 392 1.98 15.54 15.05
C GLU A 392 0.92 16.29 15.90
N PRO A 393 0.04 15.57 16.63
CA PRO A 393 -0.98 16.19 17.45
C PRO A 393 -0.36 16.92 18.65
N VAL A 394 -0.80 18.15 18.90
CA VAL A 394 -0.44 18.94 20.08
C VAL A 394 -1.62 18.96 21.04
N GLN A 395 -1.36 18.94 22.35
CA GLN A 395 -2.42 19.04 23.36
C GLN A 395 -3.19 20.37 23.21
N ILE A 396 -4.51 20.29 23.19
CA ILE A 396 -5.41 21.43 23.19
C ILE A 396 -5.50 21.98 24.61
N THR A 397 -5.29 23.28 24.76
CA THR A 397 -5.37 23.96 26.05
C THR A 397 -6.83 24.05 26.50
N ASN A 398 -7.08 23.96 27.80
CA ASN A 398 -8.41 24.20 28.37
C ASN A 398 -8.91 25.62 27.99
N GLY A 399 -10.13 25.71 27.46
CA GLY A 399 -10.75 26.95 27.01
C GLY A 399 -10.38 27.39 25.59
N GLU A 400 -9.65 26.57 24.83
CA GLU A 400 -9.26 26.89 23.45
C GLU A 400 -10.47 26.89 22.52
N ASP A 401 -10.51 27.84 21.56
CA ASP A 401 -11.52 27.91 20.50
C ASP A 401 -11.25 26.83 19.45
N VAL A 402 -12.23 25.94 19.27
CA VAL A 402 -12.15 24.81 18.33
C VAL A 402 -13.11 24.95 17.13
N THR A 403 -13.73 26.12 16.97
CA THR A 403 -14.75 26.40 15.94
C THR A 403 -14.31 25.99 14.54
N ASP A 404 -13.10 26.41 14.16
CA ASP A 404 -12.51 26.20 12.84
C ASP A 404 -11.32 25.23 12.87
N LEU A 405 -10.99 24.66 14.05
CA LEU A 405 -9.80 23.83 14.25
C LEU A 405 -9.84 22.55 13.40
N TYR A 406 -11.02 21.98 13.18
CA TYR A 406 -11.22 20.73 12.44
C TYR A 406 -11.71 20.93 10.99
N ASN A 407 -11.60 22.15 10.45
CA ASN A 407 -12.00 22.44 9.08
C ASN A 407 -11.23 21.59 8.05
N SER A 408 -9.97 21.24 8.33
CA SER A 408 -9.17 20.33 7.50
C SER A 408 -9.71 18.90 7.46
N GLU A 409 -10.55 18.53 8.42
CA GLU A 409 -11.24 17.24 8.48
C GLU A 409 -12.66 17.32 7.88
N GLY A 410 -13.06 18.48 7.35
CA GLY A 410 -14.39 18.72 6.82
C GLY A 410 -15.45 18.98 7.90
N VAL A 411 -15.03 19.26 9.14
CA VAL A 411 -15.92 19.45 10.29
C VAL A 411 -15.80 20.88 10.82
N ARG A 412 -16.94 21.58 10.90
CA ARG A 412 -17.01 22.94 11.45
C ARG A 412 -18.03 23.02 12.57
N PHE A 413 -17.64 23.62 13.68
CA PHE A 413 -18.54 23.78 14.83
C PHE A 413 -19.17 25.17 14.86
N THR A 414 -20.37 25.27 15.43
CA THR A 414 -21.02 26.54 15.73
C THR A 414 -22.01 26.32 16.86
N ALA A 415 -21.93 27.10 17.93
CA ALA A 415 -22.93 27.01 19.00
C ALA A 415 -24.12 27.96 18.74
N SER A 416 -25.33 27.53 19.08
CA SER A 416 -26.55 28.34 18.95
C SER A 416 -26.50 29.56 19.86
N SER A 417 -27.18 30.63 19.46
CA SER A 417 -27.30 31.87 20.25
C SER A 417 -28.44 31.86 21.28
N GLU A 418 -29.34 30.88 21.22
CA GLU A 418 -30.49 30.76 22.13
C GLU A 418 -30.06 30.14 23.48
N GLY A 419 -30.59 30.69 24.58
CA GLY A 419 -30.48 30.08 25.90
C GLY A 419 -29.21 30.38 26.69
N ARG A 420 -28.20 31.11 26.17
CA ARG A 420 -26.88 31.31 26.83
C ARG A 420 -26.90 32.15 28.12
N GLU A 421 -27.55 31.67 29.18
CA GLU A 421 -27.48 32.27 30.50
C GLU A 421 -26.06 32.07 31.08
N GLY A 422 -25.23 33.12 31.02
CA GLY A 422 -23.92 33.15 31.70
C GLY A 422 -22.69 33.01 30.79
N CYS A 423 -22.85 32.94 29.47
CA CYS A 423 -21.71 32.92 28.53
C CYS A 423 -21.76 34.10 27.56
N SER A 424 -20.75 34.97 27.66
CA SER A 424 -20.59 36.17 26.83
C SER A 424 -19.96 35.90 25.45
N ASP A 425 -19.54 34.65 25.21
CA ASP A 425 -18.91 34.25 23.97
C ASP A 425 -19.89 34.31 22.79
N GLY A 426 -19.39 34.57 21.59
CA GLY A 426 -20.17 34.55 20.35
C GLY A 426 -20.43 33.11 19.87
N PRO A 427 -20.70 32.86 18.58
CA PRO A 427 -21.08 31.53 18.07
C PRO A 427 -19.95 30.46 18.14
N GLN A 428 -18.84 30.77 18.82
CA GLN A 428 -17.70 29.87 19.01
C GLN A 428 -18.05 28.63 19.84
N VAL A 429 -17.24 27.60 19.65
CA VAL A 429 -17.24 26.34 20.41
C VAL A 429 -15.83 26.11 20.95
N PHE A 430 -15.73 25.56 22.15
CA PHE A 430 -14.49 25.44 22.90
C PHE A 430 -14.22 23.99 23.33
N ALA A 431 -12.97 23.71 23.69
CA ALA A 431 -12.56 22.46 24.35
C ALA A 431 -12.24 22.74 25.82
N ASN A 432 -12.95 22.08 26.75
CA ASN A 432 -12.82 22.31 28.19
C ASN A 432 -12.74 21.03 29.01
N ASN A 433 -11.90 21.02 30.04
CA ASN A 433 -11.77 19.90 30.99
C ASN A 433 -12.63 20.07 32.26
N GLY A 434 -13.60 20.98 32.24
CA GLY A 434 -14.48 21.19 33.39
C GLY A 434 -13.78 21.78 34.62
N GLY A 435 -12.70 22.55 34.46
CA GLY A 435 -11.93 23.15 35.56
C GLY A 435 -11.10 22.10 36.31
N GLY A 436 -10.65 21.08 35.58
CA GLY A 436 -9.95 19.90 36.11
C GLY A 436 -10.87 18.81 36.68
N SER A 437 -12.19 18.94 36.53
CA SER A 437 -13.14 17.88 36.90
C SER A 437 -13.15 16.70 35.91
N LEU A 438 -12.68 16.94 34.68
CA LEU A 438 -12.44 15.92 33.67
C LEU A 438 -10.93 15.70 33.50
N SER A 439 -10.54 14.46 33.23
CA SER A 439 -9.16 14.10 32.88
C SER A 439 -8.78 14.51 31.46
N THR A 440 -9.78 14.79 30.62
CA THR A 440 -9.70 15.13 29.20
C THR A 440 -10.59 16.33 28.92
N ASN A 441 -10.31 17.05 27.84
CA ASN A 441 -11.18 18.08 27.32
C ASN A 441 -12.43 17.45 26.68
N ALA A 442 -13.53 18.17 26.76
CA ALA A 442 -14.78 17.87 26.08
C ALA A 442 -15.33 19.14 25.42
N VAL A 443 -16.23 18.97 24.46
CA VAL A 443 -16.81 20.11 23.73
C VAL A 443 -17.67 20.97 24.65
N SER A 444 -17.56 22.28 24.50
CA SER A 444 -18.30 23.26 25.29
C SER A 444 -18.75 24.44 24.43
N ILE A 445 -19.80 25.12 24.89
CA ILE A 445 -20.37 26.33 24.26
C ILE A 445 -19.70 27.61 24.80
N CYS A 446 -18.91 27.50 25.86
CA CYS A 446 -18.34 28.66 26.56
C CYS A 446 -16.83 28.51 26.77
N SER A 447 -16.12 29.63 26.77
CA SER A 447 -14.70 29.69 27.13
C SER A 447 -14.45 29.44 28.62
N SER A 448 -15.50 29.52 29.45
CA SER A 448 -15.44 29.15 30.86
C SER A 448 -15.22 27.65 31.02
N GLU A 449 -14.55 27.25 32.10
CA GLU A 449 -14.10 25.87 32.33
C GLU A 449 -15.25 24.89 32.67
N VAL A 450 -16.39 24.95 31.99
CA VAL A 450 -17.53 24.03 32.16
C VAL A 450 -17.74 23.26 30.86
N ALA A 451 -17.68 21.93 30.94
CA ALA A 451 -17.77 21.06 29.77
C ALA A 451 -19.21 20.58 29.44
N GLY A 452 -20.14 20.67 30.40
CA GLY A 452 -21.51 20.21 30.21
C GLY A 452 -22.47 21.32 29.81
N PHE A 453 -23.38 21.03 28.88
CA PHE A 453 -24.37 21.99 28.39
C PHE A 453 -25.69 21.32 28.03
N SER A 454 -26.76 22.12 27.91
CA SER A 454 -28.14 21.68 27.67
C SER A 454 -28.85 22.60 26.68
N ASP A 455 -29.82 22.05 25.94
CA ASP A 455 -30.45 22.81 24.86
C ASP A 455 -31.34 23.97 25.31
N VAL A 456 -31.89 23.92 26.53
CA VAL A 456 -32.73 25.00 27.08
C VAL A 456 -31.91 26.08 27.81
N VAL A 457 -30.85 25.68 28.55
CA VAL A 457 -30.12 26.58 29.47
C VAL A 457 -28.82 27.11 28.88
N ASP A 458 -28.27 26.46 27.85
CA ASP A 458 -26.95 26.83 27.32
C ASP A 458 -26.99 26.97 25.79
N GLY A 459 -27.82 26.14 25.14
CA GLY A 459 -27.95 26.06 23.70
C GLY A 459 -27.45 24.73 23.13
N ARG A 460 -27.31 24.68 21.82
CA ARG A 460 -26.93 23.49 21.04
C ARG A 460 -25.63 23.73 20.31
N VAL A 461 -24.81 22.70 20.19
CA VAL A 461 -23.70 22.70 19.23
C VAL A 461 -24.23 22.19 17.91
N ARG A 462 -24.07 22.98 16.85
CA ARG A 462 -24.28 22.58 15.45
C ARG A 462 -22.93 22.23 14.83
N VAL A 463 -22.90 21.13 14.10
CA VAL A 463 -21.73 20.71 13.33
C VAL A 463 -22.11 20.74 11.86
N GLY A 464 -21.47 21.63 11.11
CA GLY A 464 -21.54 21.68 9.66
C GLY A 464 -20.50 20.75 9.07
N LEU A 465 -20.89 20.05 8.00
CA LEU A 465 -20.00 19.19 7.24
C LEU A 465 -19.78 19.81 5.86
N ASP A 466 -18.53 19.79 5.38
CA ASP A 466 -18.17 20.26 4.05
C ASP A 466 -18.74 19.35 2.93
N GLN A 467 -19.02 18.09 3.27
CA GLN A 467 -19.68 17.09 2.45
C GLN A 467 -20.67 16.28 3.29
N PRO A 468 -21.77 15.80 2.68
CA PRO A 468 -22.71 14.95 3.39
C PRO A 468 -22.05 13.66 3.95
N ALA A 469 -22.41 13.32 5.19
CA ALA A 469 -21.96 12.12 5.88
C ALA A 469 -22.95 10.97 5.75
N SER A 470 -22.42 9.75 5.66
CA SER A 470 -23.21 8.52 5.74
C SER A 470 -23.45 8.08 7.19
N LYS A 471 -22.60 8.51 8.13
CA LYS A 471 -22.75 8.21 9.57
C LYS A 471 -22.06 9.24 10.44
N VAL A 472 -22.67 9.56 11.57
CA VAL A 472 -22.06 10.39 12.63
C VAL A 472 -22.24 9.70 13.98
N CYS A 473 -21.19 9.71 14.81
CA CYS A 473 -21.27 9.22 16.19
C CYS A 473 -20.54 10.14 17.17
N ILE A 474 -21.08 10.31 18.38
CA ILE A 474 -20.48 11.13 19.45
C ILE A 474 -20.66 10.47 20.81
N ASP A 475 -19.63 10.53 21.66
CA ASP A 475 -19.74 10.09 23.04
C ASP A 475 -20.58 11.11 23.83
N VAL A 476 -21.50 10.60 24.65
CA VAL A 476 -22.30 11.42 25.55
C VAL A 476 -22.25 10.87 26.97
N THR A 477 -22.02 11.76 27.93
CA THR A 477 -22.05 11.48 29.37
C THR A 477 -23.04 12.43 30.05
N PRO A 478 -24.26 11.97 30.39
CA PRO A 478 -25.23 12.82 31.07
C PRO A 478 -24.77 13.21 32.48
N MET A 479 -25.03 14.46 32.89
CA MET A 479 -24.65 14.97 34.20
C MET A 479 -25.81 14.89 35.18
N GLY A 480 -25.86 13.80 35.96
CA GLY A 480 -26.85 13.58 37.02
C GLY A 480 -27.88 12.50 36.73
N GLU A 481 -28.59 12.08 37.77
CA GLU A 481 -29.62 11.05 37.70
C GLU A 481 -30.84 11.59 36.92
N GLY A 482 -31.23 10.91 35.85
CA GLY A 482 -32.32 11.32 34.98
C GLY A 482 -31.94 12.29 33.85
N SER A 483 -30.71 12.79 33.81
CA SER A 483 -30.20 13.61 32.70
C SER A 483 -29.98 12.76 31.45
N SER A 484 -30.22 13.31 30.27
CA SER A 484 -29.91 12.68 28.98
C SER A 484 -29.27 13.69 28.02
N GLY A 485 -28.63 13.21 26.96
CA GLY A 485 -28.23 14.04 25.83
C GLY A 485 -28.75 13.45 24.53
N PHE A 486 -28.84 14.26 23.49
CA PHE A 486 -29.31 13.83 22.18
C PHE A 486 -28.35 14.19 21.07
N LEU A 487 -28.45 13.45 19.97
CA LEU A 487 -27.81 13.69 18.68
C LEU A 487 -28.91 13.75 17.62
N MET A 488 -28.94 14.82 16.83
CA MET A 488 -29.97 15.12 15.84
C MET A 488 -29.34 15.42 14.49
N THR A 489 -29.62 14.62 13.46
CA THR A 489 -29.06 14.80 12.11
C THR A 489 -30.08 15.40 11.16
N PHE A 490 -29.57 16.07 10.11
CA PHE A 490 -30.36 16.71 9.08
C PHE A 490 -29.87 16.30 7.70
N GLU A 491 -30.78 15.71 6.93
CA GLU A 491 -30.55 15.14 5.60
C GLU A 491 -31.58 15.79 4.65
N GLY A 492 -31.30 16.96 4.08
CA GLY A 492 -32.33 17.73 3.36
C GLY A 492 -33.51 18.08 4.27
N GLU A 493 -34.70 17.54 3.99
CA GLU A 493 -35.91 17.71 4.81
C GLU A 493 -36.07 16.63 5.92
N ALA A 494 -35.31 15.53 5.84
CA ALA A 494 -35.40 14.47 6.85
C ALA A 494 -34.58 14.83 8.09
N THR A 495 -35.11 14.43 9.24
CA THR A 495 -34.49 14.66 10.55
C THR A 495 -34.56 13.37 11.36
N GLN A 496 -33.43 12.96 11.91
CA GLN A 496 -33.35 11.83 12.83
C GLN A 496 -32.80 12.28 14.18
N THR A 497 -33.34 11.77 15.28
CA THR A 497 -32.86 12.09 16.63
C THR A 497 -32.69 10.83 17.44
N VAL A 498 -31.54 10.69 18.09
CA VAL A 498 -31.23 9.62 19.03
C VAL A 498 -30.89 10.23 20.38
N THR A 499 -31.43 9.68 21.46
CA THR A 499 -31.25 10.20 22.82
C THR A 499 -30.60 9.12 23.68
N SER A 500 -29.73 9.55 24.60
CA SER A 500 -29.07 8.64 25.52
C SER A 500 -30.01 8.08 26.57
N VAL A 501 -29.68 6.89 27.08
CA VAL A 501 -30.33 6.38 28.29
C VAL A 501 -29.99 7.32 29.45
N PRO A 502 -30.98 7.74 30.27
CA PRO A 502 -30.73 8.70 31.34
C PRO A 502 -29.65 8.24 32.32
N GLY A 503 -28.70 9.11 32.61
CA GLY A 503 -27.58 8.86 33.54
C GLY A 503 -26.52 7.86 33.05
N ILE A 504 -26.64 7.33 31.82
CA ILE A 504 -25.72 6.34 31.26
C ILE A 504 -24.83 6.99 30.20
N ALA A 505 -23.51 6.85 30.37
CA ALA A 505 -22.55 7.21 29.34
C ALA A 505 -22.62 6.22 28.17
N GLN A 506 -22.71 6.71 26.95
CA GLN A 506 -22.85 5.88 25.75
C GLN A 506 -22.41 6.61 24.49
N LEU A 507 -22.14 5.85 23.44
CA LEU A 507 -21.95 6.36 22.09
C LEU A 507 -23.32 6.51 21.41
N LEU A 508 -23.66 7.71 20.94
CA LEU A 508 -24.81 7.93 20.06
C LEU A 508 -24.34 7.88 18.62
N CYS A 509 -25.02 7.09 17.78
CA CYS A 509 -24.74 7.00 16.34
C CYS A 509 -26.01 7.21 15.53
N VAL A 510 -25.90 7.89 14.39
CA VAL A 510 -26.94 8.00 13.38
C VAL A 510 -26.36 7.69 12.02
N GLU A 511 -27.05 6.82 11.28
CA GLU A 511 -26.74 6.47 9.89
C GLU A 511 -27.69 7.22 8.96
N SER A 512 -27.16 7.67 7.83
CA SER A 512 -27.92 8.35 6.80
C SER A 512 -28.96 7.41 6.20
N VAL A 513 -30.16 7.90 5.98
CA VAL A 513 -31.27 7.12 5.41
C VAL A 513 -31.61 7.55 3.98
N GLN A 514 -31.04 8.64 3.49
CA GLN A 514 -31.27 9.13 2.13
C GLN A 514 -30.10 9.93 1.53
N GLU A 515 -30.14 10.13 0.21
CA GLU A 515 -29.22 11.04 -0.50
C GLU A 515 -29.65 12.51 -0.34
N PRO A 516 -28.72 13.47 -0.25
CA PRO A 516 -27.28 13.31 -0.47
C PRO A 516 -26.49 12.84 0.77
N GLY A 517 -27.12 12.67 1.93
CA GLY A 517 -26.47 12.32 3.20
C GLY A 517 -26.73 13.34 4.32
N ILE A 518 -26.14 13.12 5.50
CA ILE A 518 -26.20 14.02 6.66
C ILE A 518 -25.37 15.27 6.35
N GLN A 519 -26.01 16.42 6.13
CA GLN A 519 -25.32 17.67 5.78
C GLN A 519 -24.82 18.42 7.00
N PHE A 520 -25.56 18.32 8.10
CA PHE A 520 -25.19 18.87 9.39
C PHE A 520 -25.93 18.12 10.49
N PHE A 521 -25.46 18.26 11.71
CA PHE A 521 -26.12 17.68 12.88
C PHE A 521 -25.99 18.60 14.10
N GLN A 522 -26.77 18.33 15.12
CA GLN A 522 -26.79 19.05 16.38
C GLN A 522 -26.77 18.09 17.56
N PHE A 523 -26.21 18.51 18.66
CA PHE A 523 -26.28 17.77 19.93
C PHE A 523 -26.27 18.71 21.13
N ALA A 524 -26.88 18.25 22.22
CA ALA A 524 -26.93 18.92 23.52
C ALA A 524 -27.53 18.00 24.59
N GLY A 525 -27.38 18.38 25.86
CA GLY A 525 -28.20 17.84 26.95
C GLY A 525 -29.69 18.14 26.73
N THR A 526 -30.57 17.25 27.18
CA THR A 526 -32.01 17.35 26.96
C THR A 526 -32.67 18.23 28.03
N GLY A 527 -33.45 19.22 27.59
CA GLY A 527 -34.17 20.11 28.49
C GLY A 527 -33.22 21.02 29.25
N SER A 528 -33.40 21.12 30.56
CA SER A 528 -32.51 21.86 31.46
C SER A 528 -31.38 21.01 32.05
N THR A 529 -31.27 19.74 31.65
CA THR A 529 -30.24 18.83 32.16
C THR A 529 -29.03 18.83 31.24
N ARG A 530 -27.83 18.97 31.83
CA ARG A 530 -26.58 19.06 31.07
C ARG A 530 -26.03 17.67 30.75
N ALA A 531 -25.35 17.58 29.62
CA ALA A 531 -24.55 16.43 29.24
C ALA A 531 -23.19 16.88 28.71
N ILE A 532 -22.19 16.04 28.89
CA ILE A 532 -20.82 16.21 28.38
C ILE A 532 -20.72 15.42 27.08
N PHE A 533 -20.06 15.98 26.07
CA PHE A 533 -19.86 15.34 24.78
C PHE A 533 -18.38 15.32 24.39
N ASP A 534 -17.92 14.21 23.83
CA ASP A 534 -16.52 14.03 23.44
C ASP A 534 -16.40 13.05 22.24
N ASN A 535 -15.19 12.91 21.69
CA ASN A 535 -14.80 11.96 20.64
C ASN A 535 -15.85 11.81 19.52
N LEU A 536 -15.97 12.85 18.70
CA LEU A 536 -16.85 12.83 17.53
C LEU A 536 -16.19 12.04 16.39
N SER A 537 -16.95 11.16 15.74
CA SER A 537 -16.56 10.48 14.51
C SER A 537 -17.59 10.76 13.41
N VAL A 538 -17.08 11.02 12.20
CA VAL A 538 -17.88 11.26 11.00
C VAL A 538 -17.36 10.34 9.91
N THR A 539 -18.27 9.63 9.24
CA THR A 539 -17.99 8.90 8.00
C THR A 539 -18.65 9.64 6.85
N PHE A 540 -17.87 10.06 5.87
CA PHE A 540 -18.38 10.71 4.67
C PHE A 540 -18.87 9.67 3.67
N GLY A 541 -19.88 9.97 2.85
CA GLY A 541 -20.37 9.07 1.80
C GLY A 541 -19.56 9.18 0.49
N PRO A 542 -19.67 8.20 -0.44
CA PRO A 542 -19.10 8.32 -1.78
C PRO A 542 -19.91 9.34 -2.62
N PHE A 543 -19.24 10.09 -3.48
CA PHE A 543 -19.89 10.86 -4.57
C PHE A 543 -19.30 10.47 -5.92
#